data_AF-A0A7Y7CPH8-F1
#
_entry.id   AF-A0A7Y7CPH8-F1
#
_cell.length_a   1.000
_cell.length_b   1.000
_cell.length_c   1.000
_cell.angle_alpha   90.00
_cell.angle_beta   90.00
_cell.angle_gamma   90.00
#
_symmetry.space_group_name_H-M   'P 1'
#
loop_
_entity.id
_entity.type
_entity.pdbx_description
1 polymer ?
#
loop_
_entity_poly.entity_id
_entity_poly.type
_entity_poly.pdbx_seq_one_letter_code
_entity_poly.pdbx_strand_id
1 'polypeptide(L)'
;MTIMCCIKYTLDPFKRAEFEEYAKNWAEIIPRCGGDLIGYFMPHEGTDNIALGLICFDSLTEYEAYRARLREDEGGASNFQMAQRERFILSEERTFLRAAAGSEMLRFFADRKQVA
;
A
#
# COMPACT_ATOMS: atom_id res chain seq x y z
N MET A 1 -4.01 -15.80 11.64
CA MET A 1 -2.81 -16.19 10.85
C MET A 1 -2.40 -14.95 10.10
N THR A 2 -1.12 -14.56 10.18
CA THR A 2 -0.62 -13.36 9.50
C THR A 2 -0.89 -13.46 8.00
N ILE A 3 -1.41 -12.38 7.44
CA ILE A 3 -1.71 -12.24 6.02
C ILE A 3 -0.98 -11.02 5.46
N MET A 4 -0.69 -11.07 4.16
CA MET A 4 -0.23 -9.92 3.40
C MET A 4 -1.32 -9.50 2.43
N CYS A 5 -1.76 -8.25 2.50
CA CYS A 5 -2.53 -7.62 1.45
C CYS A 5 -1.56 -7.09 0.39
N CYS A 6 -1.54 -7.73 -0.77
CA CYS A 6 -0.83 -7.26 -1.95
C CYS A 6 -1.81 -6.46 -2.81
N ILE A 7 -1.52 -5.19 -3.04
CA ILE A 7 -2.30 -4.30 -3.88
C ILE A 7 -1.51 -4.07 -5.16
N LYS A 8 -2.03 -4.53 -6.29
CA LYS A 8 -1.46 -4.27 -7.61
C LYS A 8 -2.20 -3.10 -8.24
N TYR A 9 -1.43 -2.09 -8.63
CA TYR A 9 -1.91 -0.92 -9.35
C TYR A 9 -1.45 -0.98 -10.80
N THR A 10 -2.39 -0.87 -11.73
CA THR A 10 -2.06 -0.50 -13.12
C THR A 10 -2.15 1.01 -13.21
N LEU A 11 -1.06 1.66 -13.60
CA LEU A 11 -0.91 3.10 -13.64
C LEU A 11 -1.08 3.65 -15.06
N ASP A 12 -1.44 4.92 -15.15
CA ASP A 12 -1.10 5.72 -16.32
C ASP A 12 0.43 5.94 -16.33
N PRO A 13 1.17 5.43 -17.34
CA PRO A 13 2.63 5.51 -17.36
C PRO A 13 3.17 6.95 -17.41
N PHE A 14 2.34 7.93 -17.81
CA PHE A 14 2.71 9.34 -17.86
C PHE A 14 2.43 10.09 -16.55
N LYS A 15 1.74 9.47 -15.59
CA LYS A 15 1.37 10.08 -14.30
C LYS A 15 1.96 9.36 -13.09
N ARG A 16 3.18 8.84 -13.26
CA ARG A 16 3.88 8.09 -12.21
C ARG A 16 4.28 8.96 -11.03
N ALA A 17 4.58 10.24 -11.26
CA ALA A 17 4.94 11.18 -10.21
C ALA A 17 3.78 11.43 -9.24
N GLU A 18 2.56 11.54 -9.77
CA GLU A 18 1.33 11.69 -8.97
C GLU A 18 1.04 10.43 -8.15
N PHE A 19 1.30 9.24 -8.70
CA PHE A 19 1.22 8.00 -7.93
C PHE A 19 2.32 7.92 -6.86
N GLU A 20 3.53 8.42 -7.13
CA GLU A 20 4.61 8.43 -6.15
C GLU A 20 4.27 9.31 -4.94
N GLU A 21 3.66 10.48 -5.16
CA GLU A 21 3.12 11.32 -4.09
C GLU A 21 1.97 10.61 -3.34
N TYR A 22 1.07 9.94 -4.07
CA TYR A 22 0.01 9.12 -3.48
C TYR A 22 0.55 8.01 -2.57
N ALA A 23 1.61 7.33 -3.01
CA ALA A 23 2.30 6.28 -2.27
C ALA A 23 3.03 6.84 -1.04
N LYS A 24 3.68 8.00 -1.17
CA LYS A 24 4.33 8.71 -0.08
C LYS A 24 3.34 9.08 1.02
N ASN A 25 2.17 9.60 0.66
CA ASN A 25 1.10 9.87 1.63
C ASN A 25 0.68 8.61 2.38
N TRP A 26 0.52 7.48 1.68
CA TRP A 26 0.21 6.20 2.33
C TRP A 26 1.29 5.72 3.30
N ALA A 27 2.56 6.06 3.06
CA ALA A 27 3.65 5.71 3.96
C ALA A 27 3.44 6.26 5.39
N GLU A 28 2.76 7.39 5.52
CA GLU A 28 2.41 7.99 6.81
C GLU A 28 1.03 7.55 7.32
N ILE A 29 0.05 7.43 6.41
CA ILE A 29 -1.35 7.15 6.76
C ILE A 29 -1.56 5.69 7.18
N ILE A 30 -0.97 4.72 6.48
CA ILE A 30 -1.25 3.30 6.72
C ILE A 30 -0.80 2.86 8.12
N PRO A 31 0.43 3.19 8.58
CA PRO A 31 0.88 2.81 9.92
C PRO A 31 0.02 3.41 11.03
N ARG A 32 -0.38 4.68 10.93
CA ARG A 32 -1.26 5.30 11.95
C ARG A 32 -2.66 4.68 11.98
N CYS A 33 -3.15 4.15 10.86
CA CYS A 33 -4.39 3.37 10.81
C CYS A 33 -4.19 1.90 11.26
N GLY A 34 -2.99 1.49 11.67
CA GLY A 34 -2.67 0.17 12.20
C GLY A 34 -2.39 -0.88 11.12
N GLY A 35 -2.00 -0.48 9.92
CA GLY A 35 -1.47 -1.39 8.90
C GLY A 35 0.05 -1.49 8.98
N ASP A 36 0.58 -2.71 8.90
CA ASP A 36 2.03 -2.95 8.91
C ASP A 36 2.60 -2.81 7.49
N LEU A 37 2.83 -1.56 7.06
CA LEU A 37 3.19 -1.23 5.67
C LEU A 37 4.63 -1.63 5.36
N ILE A 38 4.84 -2.67 4.56
CA ILE A 38 6.16 -3.04 4.02
C ILE A 38 6.69 -1.95 3.08
N GLY A 39 5.82 -1.43 2.20
CA GLY A 39 6.17 -0.35 1.30
C GLY A 39 5.32 -0.30 0.04
N TYR A 40 5.58 0.74 -0.75
CA TYR A 40 5.14 0.87 -2.12
C TYR A 40 6.34 0.73 -3.05
N PHE A 41 6.15 -0.03 -4.13
CA PHE A 41 7.19 -0.36 -5.10
C PHE A 41 6.78 0.15 -6.48
N MET A 42 7.63 0.99 -7.06
CA MET A 42 7.40 1.65 -8.34
C MET A 42 8.04 0.88 -9.51
N PRO A 43 7.54 1.07 -10.74
CA PRO A 43 8.26 0.67 -11.96
C PRO A 43 9.68 1.23 -11.98
N HIS A 44 10.68 0.35 -12.14
CA HIS A 44 12.09 0.75 -12.30
C HIS A 44 12.65 0.33 -13.67
N GLU A 45 12.45 -0.94 -14.05
CA GLU A 45 12.90 -1.49 -15.33
C GLU A 45 11.88 -2.54 -15.84
N GLY A 46 11.73 -2.64 -17.17
CA GLY A 46 10.80 -3.57 -17.82
C GLY A 46 9.38 -3.02 -17.90
N THR A 47 8.46 -3.54 -17.08
CA THR A 47 7.08 -3.05 -17.03
C THR A 47 7.05 -1.66 -16.38
N ASP A 48 6.54 -0.68 -17.12
CA ASP A 48 6.61 0.75 -16.75
C ASP A 48 5.33 1.26 -16.05
N ASN A 49 4.30 0.43 -15.91
CA ASN A 49 2.98 0.85 -15.45
C ASN A 49 2.41 0.02 -14.30
N ILE A 50 3.20 -0.85 -13.65
CA ILE A 50 2.75 -1.65 -12.52
C ILE A 50 3.44 -1.21 -11.23
N ALA A 51 2.65 -0.80 -10.24
CA ALA A 51 3.13 -0.55 -8.88
C ALA A 51 2.48 -1.53 -7.88
N LEU A 52 3.19 -1.82 -6.79
CA LEU A 52 2.72 -2.73 -5.74
C LEU A 52 2.72 -2.03 -4.38
N GLY A 53 1.63 -2.15 -3.63
CA GLY A 53 1.57 -1.81 -2.21
C GLY A 53 1.46 -3.08 -1.37
N LEU A 54 2.35 -3.28 -0.40
CA LEU A 54 2.38 -4.48 0.43
C LEU A 54 2.16 -4.13 1.91
N ILE A 55 1.13 -4.71 2.52
CA ILE A 55 0.75 -4.44 3.92
C ILE A 55 0.51 -5.76 4.64
N CYS A 56 1.09 -5.92 5.82
CA CYS A 56 0.87 -7.08 6.69
C CYS A 56 -0.20 -6.81 7.75
N PHE A 57 -0.92 -7.86 8.12
CA PHE A 57 -1.91 -7.86 9.21
C PHE A 57 -1.87 -9.21 9.95
N ASP A 58 -2.20 -9.22 11.24
CA ASP A 58 -2.26 -10.46 12.04
C ASP A 58 -3.39 -11.41 11.60
N SER A 59 -4.44 -10.86 10.98
CA SER A 59 -5.61 -11.57 10.49
C SER A 59 -6.45 -10.71 9.53
N LEU A 60 -7.48 -11.31 8.91
CA LEU A 60 -8.48 -10.56 8.16
C LEU A 60 -9.28 -9.61 9.04
N THR A 61 -9.50 -9.97 10.31
CA THR A 61 -10.19 -9.10 11.28
C THR A 61 -9.41 -7.81 11.54
N GLU A 62 -8.08 -7.90 11.70
CA GLU A 62 -7.23 -6.71 11.85
C GLU A 62 -7.21 -5.85 10.59
N TYR A 63 -7.24 -6.48 9.41
CA TYR A 63 -7.41 -5.77 8.15
C TYR A 63 -8.75 -5.01 8.07
N GLU A 64 -9.85 -5.63 8.51
CA GLU A 64 -11.17 -4.98 8.53
C GLU A 64 -11.22 -3.80 9.51
N ALA A 65 -10.63 -3.96 10.70
CA ALA A 65 -10.49 -2.89 11.68
C ALA A 65 -9.63 -1.73 11.13
N TYR A 66 -8.52 -2.04 10.47
CA TYR A 66 -7.71 -1.07 9.73
C TYR A 66 -8.55 -0.34 8.68
N ARG A 67 -9.35 -1.06 7.86
CA ARG A 67 -10.21 -0.45 6.84
C ARG A 67 -11.28 0.46 7.45
N ALA A 68 -11.80 0.15 8.64
CA ALA A 68 -12.72 1.03 9.36
C ALA A 68 -12.04 2.35 9.73
N ARG A 69 -10.87 2.29 10.39
CA ARG A 69 -10.08 3.48 10.75
C ARG A 69 -9.66 4.29 9.51
N LEU A 70 -9.24 3.62 8.44
CA LEU A 70 -8.83 4.26 7.18
C LEU A 70 -9.96 5.07 6.52
N ARG A 71 -11.23 4.65 6.67
CA ARG A 71 -12.38 5.39 6.13
C ARG A 71 -12.66 6.68 6.88
N GLU A 72 -12.30 6.74 8.16
CA GLU A 72 -12.51 7.89 9.04
C GLU A 72 -11.32 8.85 9.02
N ASP A 73 -10.15 8.41 8.52
CA ASP A 73 -8.94 9.22 8.43
C ASP A 73 -9.05 10.28 7.30
N GLU A 74 -8.96 11.55 7.67
CA GLU A 74 -9.03 12.69 6.73
C GLU A 74 -7.93 12.64 5.67
N GLY A 75 -6.72 12.24 6.05
CA GLY A 75 -5.59 12.09 5.12
C GLY A 75 -5.83 10.97 4.12
N GLY A 76 -6.38 9.84 4.57
CA GLY A 76 -6.82 8.74 3.73
C GLY A 76 -7.89 9.19 2.72
N ALA A 77 -8.92 9.91 3.19
CA ALA A 77 -9.97 10.45 2.33
C ALA A 77 -9.42 11.42 1.27
N SER A 78 -8.55 12.35 1.66
CA SER A 78 -7.90 13.30 0.75
C SER A 78 -7.03 12.59 -0.29
N ASN A 79 -6.25 11.58 0.13
CA ASN A 79 -5.39 10.83 -0.77
C ASN A 79 -6.21 10.03 -1.81
N PHE A 80 -7.33 9.43 -1.40
CA PHE A 80 -8.28 8.79 -2.33
C PHE A 80 -8.89 9.79 -3.33
N GLN A 81 -9.28 10.98 -2.87
CA GLN A 81 -9.82 12.02 -3.75
C GLN A 81 -8.79 12.50 -4.78
N MET A 82 -7.52 12.63 -4.38
CA MET A 82 -6.43 12.95 -5.30
C MET A 82 -6.34 11.91 -6.42
N ALA A 83 -6.33 10.62 -6.09
CA ALA A 83 -6.30 9.55 -7.10
C ALA A 83 -7.48 9.60 -8.06
N GLN A 84 -8.69 9.89 -7.56
CA GLN A 84 -9.89 10.01 -8.41
C GLN A 84 -9.83 11.22 -9.33
N ARG A 85 -9.38 12.37 -8.83
CA ARG A 85 -9.26 13.61 -9.60
C ARG A 85 -8.21 13.48 -10.71
N GLU A 86 -7.03 12.98 -10.35
CA GLU A 86 -5.89 12.93 -11.26
C GLU A 86 -5.91 11.71 -12.19
N ARG A 87 -6.67 10.65 -11.83
CA ARG A 87 -6.90 9.44 -12.64
C ARG A 87 -5.61 8.70 -13.06
N PHE A 88 -4.58 8.72 -12.21
CA PHE A 88 -3.32 7.99 -12.46
C PHE A 88 -3.40 6.48 -12.15
N ILE A 89 -4.46 6.00 -11.50
CA ILE A 89 -4.73 4.57 -11.29
C ILE A 89 -5.79 4.11 -12.29
N LEU A 90 -5.41 3.21 -13.21
CA LEU A 90 -6.29 2.60 -14.21
C LEU A 90 -7.03 1.38 -13.66
N SER A 91 -6.35 0.57 -12.83
CA SER A 91 -6.97 -0.52 -12.08
C SER A 91 -6.28 -0.74 -10.74
N GLU A 92 -7.04 -1.21 -9.74
CA GLU A 92 -6.54 -1.68 -8.46
C GLU A 92 -7.03 -3.12 -8.23
N GLU A 93 -6.11 -4.03 -7.94
CA GLU A 93 -6.41 -5.42 -7.59
C GLU A 93 -5.82 -5.74 -6.22
N ARG A 94 -6.59 -6.43 -5.37
CA ARG A 94 -6.14 -6.83 -4.02
C ARG A 94 -6.14 -8.33 -3.89
N THR A 95 -5.00 -8.87 -3.47
CA THR A 95 -4.81 -10.29 -3.19
C THR A 95 -4.32 -10.48 -1.77
N PHE A 96 -4.96 -11.39 -1.03
CA PHE A 96 -4.55 -11.76 0.32
C PHE A 96 -3.72 -13.02 0.28
N LEU A 97 -2.48 -12.92 0.75
CA LEU A 97 -1.47 -13.96 0.67
C LEU A 97 -1.11 -14.47 2.07
N ARG A 98 -0.79 -15.75 2.15
CA ARG A 98 -0.13 -16.36 3.30
C ARG A 98 1.33 -16.66 2.95
N ALA A 99 2.20 -16.67 3.95
CA ALA A 99 3.54 -17.22 3.79
C ALA A 99 3.47 -18.73 3.49
N ALA A 100 4.38 -19.21 2.64
CA ALA A 100 4.68 -20.63 2.52
C ALA A 100 5.59 -21.06 3.69
N ALA A 101 5.66 -22.37 3.95
CA ALA A 101 6.58 -22.89 4.97
C ALA A 101 8.04 -22.50 4.64
N GLY A 102 8.78 -22.05 5.65
CA GLY A 102 10.17 -21.56 5.49
C GLY A 102 10.32 -20.14 4.95
N SER A 103 9.21 -19.44 4.62
CA SER A 103 9.26 -18.02 4.26
C SER A 103 9.34 -17.13 5.50
N GLU A 104 10.22 -16.14 5.48
CA GLU A 104 10.27 -15.11 6.51
C GLU A 104 9.32 -13.97 6.13
N MET A 105 8.32 -13.73 6.98
CA MET A 105 7.48 -12.54 6.88
C MET A 105 8.03 -11.52 7.88
N LEU A 106 9.01 -10.77 7.43
CA LEU A 106 9.74 -9.83 8.26
C LEU A 106 8.83 -8.65 8.62
N ARG A 107 8.40 -8.59 9.88
CA ARG A 107 7.75 -7.42 10.48
C ARG A 107 8.81 -6.36 10.74
N PHE A 108 9.17 -5.59 9.71
CA PHE A 108 10.36 -4.74 9.69
C PHE A 108 10.09 -3.31 10.22
N PHE A 109 9.80 -3.09 11.51
CA PHE A 109 9.51 -1.70 11.95
C PHE A 109 10.11 -1.23 13.28
N ALA A 110 11.11 -1.90 13.84
CA ALA A 110 11.80 -1.30 14.99
C ALA A 110 12.77 -0.16 14.58
N ASP A 111 13.52 -0.29 13.46
CA ASP A 111 14.77 0.50 13.31
C ASP A 111 15.13 0.98 11.88
N ARG A 112 14.19 1.23 10.96
CA ARG A 112 14.54 1.83 9.63
C ARG A 112 14.14 3.29 9.51
N LYS A 113 15.07 4.08 8.96
CA LYS A 113 14.79 5.41 8.40
C LYS A 113 13.95 5.25 7.15
N GLN A 114 12.88 6.04 7.03
CA GLN A 114 12.13 6.20 5.79
C GLN A 114 13.12 6.56 4.67
N VAL A 115 13.04 5.85 3.54
CA VAL A 115 13.83 6.23 2.36
C VAL A 115 13.26 7.57 1.90
N ALA A 116 14.09 8.61 1.97
CA ALA A 116 13.74 9.98 1.58
C ALA A 116 13.68 10.13 0.06
#